data_AF-A0AAV1JZV8-F1
#
_entry.id   AF-A0AAV1JZV8-F1
#
_cell.length_a   1.000
_cell.length_b   1.000
_cell.length_c   1.000
_cell.angle_alpha   90.00
_cell.angle_beta   90.00
_cell.angle_gamma   90.00
#
_symmetry.space_group_name_H-M   'P 1'
#
loop_
_entity.id
_entity.type
_entity.pdbx_description
1 polymer ?
#
loop_
_entity_poly.entity_id
_entity_poly.type
_entity_poly.pdbx_seq_one_letter_code
_entity_poly.pdbx_strand_id
1 'polypeptide(L)'
;MESWLVEKGISYEKDMLKKNKDVYKRFVIDEIFRENNHDVLPLPPYHPDLNPIETAWAAIKGHVAANNVECNVNQTMDLIQEKIDKMGQE
;
A
#
# COMPACT_ATOMS: atom_id res chain seq x y z
N MET A 1 -2.51 12.65 -27.15
CA MET A 1 -2.04 11.35 -27.67
C MET A 1 -2.29 11.26 -29.17
N GLU A 2 -3.52 11.49 -29.64
CA GLU A 2 -3.87 11.58 -31.07
C GLU A 2 -2.97 12.55 -31.87
N SER A 3 -2.85 13.80 -31.42
CA SER A 3 -2.02 14.82 -32.09
C SER A 3 -0.53 14.43 -32.19
N TRP A 4 -0.02 13.66 -31.22
CA TRP A 4 1.37 13.18 -31.20
C TRP A 4 1.60 12.04 -32.20
N LEU A 5 0.61 11.17 -32.40
CA LEU A 5 0.69 10.08 -33.40
C LEU A 5 0.70 10.64 -34.82
N VAL A 6 -0.10 11.67 -35.10
CA VAL A 6 -0.11 12.39 -36.39
C VAL A 6 1.23 13.07 -36.63
N GLU A 7 1.78 13.75 -35.63
CA GLU A 7 3.11 14.38 -35.71
C GLU A 7 4.23 13.38 -36.01
N LYS A 8 4.12 12.14 -35.50
CA LYS A 8 5.09 11.06 -35.75
C LYS A 8 4.80 10.23 -37.00
N GLY A 9 3.76 10.57 -37.76
CA GLY A 9 3.39 9.84 -38.98
C GLY A 9 2.93 8.41 -38.74
N ILE A 10 2.46 8.10 -37.53
CA ILE A 10 2.01 6.77 -37.15
C ILE A 10 0.52 6.66 -37.48
N SER A 11 0.18 5.78 -38.44
CA SER A 11 -1.22 5.49 -38.78
C SER A 11 -1.93 4.81 -37.62
N TYR A 12 -3.14 5.26 -37.29
CA TYR A 12 -4.00 4.64 -36.27
C TYR A 12 -5.47 4.73 -36.67
N GLU A 13 -6.26 3.73 -36.29
CA GLU A 13 -7.72 3.79 -36.36
C GLU A 13 -8.28 4.31 -35.03
N LYS A 14 -9.39 5.05 -35.07
CA LYS A 14 -9.99 5.67 -33.88
C LYS A 14 -10.35 4.66 -32.78
N ASP A 15 -10.66 3.43 -33.18
CA ASP A 15 -11.02 2.33 -32.29
C ASP A 15 -9.81 1.60 -31.70
N MET A 16 -8.59 1.85 -32.21
CA MET A 16 -7.32 1.32 -31.67
C MET A 16 -6.87 2.05 -30.40
N LEU A 17 -7.45 3.22 -30.11
CA LEU A 17 -7.18 3.96 -28.89
C LEU A 17 -8.00 3.33 -27.76
N LYS A 18 -7.30 2.59 -26.89
CA LYS A 18 -7.89 2.08 -25.65
C LYS A 18 -8.45 3.27 -24.88
N LYS A 19 -9.78 3.31 -24.67
CA LYS A 19 -10.40 4.31 -23.81
C LYS A 19 -9.64 4.29 -22.48
N ASN A 20 -9.16 5.45 -22.04
CA ASN A 20 -8.63 5.58 -20.69
C ASN A 20 -9.73 5.06 -19.76
N LYS A 21 -9.44 3.96 -19.06
CA LYS A 21 -10.32 3.46 -17.99
C LYS A 21 -10.58 4.63 -17.06
N ASP A 22 -11.83 4.78 -16.60
CA ASP A 22 -12.20 5.81 -15.63
C ASP A 22 -11.15 5.85 -14.53
N VAL A 23 -10.47 6.99 -14.45
CA VAL A 23 -9.21 7.15 -13.70
C VAL A 23 -9.42 7.00 -12.19
N TYR A 24 -10.69 7.05 -11.73
CA TYR A 24 -11.05 6.92 -10.34
C TYR A 24 -12.17 5.91 -10.14
N LYS A 25 -11.77 4.67 -9.81
CA LYS A 25 -12.68 3.70 -9.21
C LYS A 25 -12.98 4.20 -7.79
N ARG A 26 -14.22 4.63 -7.56
CA ARG A 26 -14.68 5.05 -6.23
C ARG A 26 -14.96 3.80 -5.40
N PHE A 27 -14.33 3.66 -4.25
CA PHE A 27 -14.62 2.56 -3.34
C PHE A 27 -15.58 3.02 -2.25
N VAL A 28 -16.48 2.13 -1.83
CA VAL A 28 -17.42 2.39 -0.71
C VAL A 28 -16.65 2.77 0.56
N ILE A 29 -15.47 2.19 0.75
CA ILE A 29 -14.64 2.49 1.92
C ILE A 29 -14.09 3.93 1.93
N ASP A 30 -13.88 4.54 0.76
CA ASP A 30 -13.44 5.93 0.66
C ASP A 30 -14.49 6.91 1.18
N GLU A 31 -15.77 6.55 1.03
CA GLU A 31 -16.89 7.32 1.54
C GLU A 31 -16.95 7.25 3.08
N ILE A 32 -16.79 6.05 3.65
CA ILE A 32 -16.73 5.84 5.10
C ILE A 32 -15.59 6.64 5.72
N PHE A 33 -14.39 6.62 5.11
CA PHE A 33 -13.27 7.42 5.60
C PHE A 33 -13.56 8.92 5.55
N ARG A 34 -14.14 9.40 4.45
CA ARG A 34 -14.49 10.82 4.30
C ARG A 34 -15.54 11.28 5.30
N GLU A 35 -16.56 10.46 5.59
CA GLU A 35 -17.57 10.74 6.62
C GLU A 35 -16.95 10.88 8.02
N ASN A 36 -15.85 10.18 8.28
CA ASN A 36 -15.08 10.27 9.53
C ASN A 36 -13.92 11.29 9.45
N ASN A 37 -13.93 12.17 8.44
CA ASN A 37 -12.94 13.23 8.25
C ASN A 37 -11.49 12.70 8.10
N HIS A 38 -11.35 11.53 7.48
CA HIS A 38 -10.07 10.91 7.12
C HIS A 38 -9.85 10.96 5.60
N ASP A 39 -8.65 11.37 5.20
CA ASP A 39 -8.22 11.34 3.80
C ASP A 39 -7.58 9.99 3.46
N VAL A 40 -7.95 9.43 2.31
CA VAL A 40 -7.39 8.17 1.81
C VAL A 40 -6.19 8.45 0.92
N LEU A 41 -5.02 7.93 1.32
CA LEU A 41 -3.81 7.94 0.51
C LEU A 41 -3.69 6.62 -0.29
N PRO A 42 -3.86 6.63 -1.62
CA PRO A 42 -3.68 5.42 -2.41
C PRO A 42 -2.20 5.04 -2.49
N LEU A 43 -1.90 3.76 -2.25
CA LEU A 43 -0.56 3.21 -2.42
C LEU A 43 -0.40 2.67 -3.84
N PRO A 44 0.74 2.95 -4.51
CA PRO A 44 0.99 2.40 -5.83
C PRO A 44 1.26 0.89 -5.75
N PRO A 45 0.81 0.10 -6.73
CA PRO A 45 1.01 -1.34 -6.73
C PRO A 45 2.51 -1.68 -6.83
N TYR A 46 2.94 -2.74 -6.16
CA TYR A 46 4.33 -3.24 -6.14
C TYR A 46 5.38 -2.30 -5.51
N HIS A 47 4.95 -1.34 -4.69
CA HIS A 47 5.85 -0.45 -3.94
C HIS A 47 5.68 -0.63 -2.42
N PRO A 48 6.11 -1.76 -1.85
CA PRO A 48 6.02 -2.00 -0.40
C PRO A 48 6.89 -1.03 0.42
N ASP A 49 7.92 -0.46 -0.20
CA ASP A 49 8.79 0.59 0.34
C ASP A 49 8.02 1.88 0.69
N LEU A 50 6.91 2.14 -0.01
CA LEU A 50 6.03 3.28 0.25
C LEU A 50 4.90 2.96 1.24
N ASN A 51 4.85 1.74 1.78
CA ASN A 51 3.84 1.31 2.75
C ASN A 51 4.46 1.20 4.15
N PRO A 52 4.25 2.18 5.05
CA PRO A 52 4.90 2.20 6.37
C PRO A 52 4.62 0.96 7.23
N ILE A 53 3.48 0.28 7.03
CA ILE A 53 3.15 -0.93 7.78
C ILE A 53 4.14 -2.07 7.49
N GLU A 54 4.73 -2.13 6.29
CA GLU A 54 5.75 -3.12 5.93
C GLU A 54 7.02 -2.90 6.75
N THR A 55 7.42 -1.64 6.94
CA THR A 55 8.57 -1.27 7.78
C THR A 55 8.30 -1.62 9.25
N ALA A 56 7.10 -1.31 9.76
CA ALA A 56 6.70 -1.69 11.11
C ALA A 56 6.75 -3.22 11.29
N TRP A 57 6.17 -3.99 10.36
CA TRP A 57 6.20 -5.44 10.40
C TRP A 57 7.60 -6.03 10.28
N ALA A 58 8.49 -5.44 9.49
CA ALA A 58 9.88 -5.87 9.41
C ALA A 58 10.58 -5.77 10.77
N ALA A 59 10.39 -4.65 11.48
CA ALA A 59 10.98 -4.45 12.79
C ALA A 59 10.34 -5.33 13.88
N ILE A 60 9.02 -5.58 13.83
CA ILE A 60 8.33 -6.52 14.73
C ILE A 60 8.85 -7.94 14.52
N LYS A 61 8.85 -8.42 13.26
CA LYS A 61 9.33 -9.77 12.93
C LYS A 61 10.80 -9.96 13.30
N GLY A 62 11.64 -8.95 13.08
CA GLY A 62 13.04 -9.00 13.49
C GLY A 62 13.21 -9.16 15.00
N HIS A 63 12.40 -8.45 15.79
CA HIS A 63 12.42 -8.59 17.24
C HIS A 63 11.94 -9.97 17.70
N VAL A 64 10.83 -10.47 17.15
CA VAL A 64 10.33 -11.82 17.44
C VAL A 64 11.37 -12.88 17.07
N ALA A 65 11.94 -12.81 15.87
CA ALA A 65 12.92 -13.80 15.40
C ALA A 65 14.20 -13.83 16.27
N ALA A 66 14.58 -12.69 16.85
CA ALA A 66 15.75 -12.61 17.74
C ALA A 66 15.50 -13.18 19.15
N ASN A 67 14.25 -13.24 19.60
CA ASN A 67 13.90 -13.56 20.99
C ASN A 67 13.01 -14.81 21.15
N ASN A 68 12.39 -15.30 20.07
CA ASN A 68 11.50 -16.45 20.11
C ASN A 68 12.29 -17.76 19.97
N VAL A 69 12.72 -18.30 21.11
CA VAL A 69 13.53 -19.53 21.19
C VAL A 69 12.68 -20.80 21.12
N GLU A 70 11.43 -20.76 21.60
CA GLU A 70 10.60 -21.96 21.77
C GLU A 70 9.46 -22.08 20.74
N CYS A 71 9.36 -21.14 19.79
CA CYS A 71 8.32 -21.11 18.75
C CYS A 71 6.88 -21.20 19.29
N ASN A 72 6.63 -20.68 20.50
CA ASN A 72 5.31 -20.66 21.12
C ASN A 72 4.51 -19.43 20.66
N VAL A 73 3.23 -19.63 20.32
CA VAL A 73 2.32 -18.55 19.89
C VAL A 73 2.12 -17.52 21.00
N ASN A 74 1.96 -17.93 22.26
CA ASN A 74 1.75 -16.99 23.37
C ASN A 74 2.97 -16.08 23.56
N GLN A 75 4.18 -16.66 23.62
CA GLN A 75 5.42 -15.89 23.68
C GLN A 75 5.60 -14.99 22.46
N THR A 76 5.18 -15.45 21.28
CA THR A 76 5.20 -14.62 20.06
C THR A 76 4.31 -13.40 20.22
N MET A 77 3.09 -13.56 20.75
CA MET A 77 2.17 -12.46 21.01
C MET A 77 2.74 -11.47 22.04
N ASP A 78 3.35 -11.98 23.11
CA ASP A 78 4.00 -11.16 24.14
C ASP A 78 5.15 -10.32 23.55
N LEU A 79 6.02 -10.94 22.73
CA LEU A 79 7.12 -10.25 22.06
C LEU A 79 6.64 -9.22 21.02
N ILE A 80 5.53 -9.49 20.33
CA ILE A 80 4.91 -8.52 19.42
C ILE A 80 4.45 -7.30 20.20
N GLN A 81 3.71 -7.50 21.30
CA GLN A 81 3.22 -6.41 22.13
C GLN A 81 4.38 -5.60 22.73
N GLU A 82 5.39 -6.28 23.29
CA GLU A 82 6.60 -5.64 23.81
C GLU A 82 7.27 -4.74 22.75
N LYS A 83 7.38 -5.23 21.51
CA LYS A 83 8.00 -4.45 20.44
C LYS A 83 7.14 -3.25 20.03
N ILE A 84 5.82 -3.41 19.97
CA ILE A 84 4.89 -2.31 19.64
C ILE A 84 4.99 -1.22 20.72
N ASP A 85 4.98 -1.58 22.00
CA ASP A 85 5.07 -0.63 23.11
C ASP A 85 6.38 0.17 23.08
N LYS A 86 7.49 -0.48 22.68
CA LYS A 86 8.79 0.17 22.50
C LYS A 86 8.86 1.07 21.27
N MET A 87 8.07 0.82 20.23
CA MET A 87 8.02 1.65 19.03
C MET A 87 7.25 2.96 19.23
N GLY A 88 6.28 2.98 20.16
CA GLY A 88 5.48 4.17 20.47
C GLY A 88 6.14 5.18 21.42
N GLN A 89 7.39 4.93 21.83
CA GLN A 89 8.15 5.79 22.73
C GLN A 89 9.13 6.65 21.90
N GLU A 90 8.61 7.66 21.21
CA GLU A 90 9.37 8.79 20.66
C GLU A 90 8.97 10.09 21.37
#